data_AF-A0A523N2D7-F1
#
_entry.id   AF-A0A523N2D7-F1
#
_cell.length_a   1.000
_cell.length_b   1.000
_cell.length_c   1.000
_cell.angle_alpha   90.00
_cell.angle_beta   90.00
_cell.angle_gamma   90.00
#
_symmetry.space_group_name_H-M   'P 1'
#
loop_
_entity.id
_entity.type
_entity.pdbx_description
1 polymer ?
#
loop_
_entity_poly.entity_id
_entity_poly.type
_entity_poly.pdbx_seq_one_letter_code
_entity_poly.pdbx_strand_id
1 'polypeptide(L)'
;MKKNVLFRSGSNSFNFPVVVITGACRSGKTLLGNLLATCPEVEYADEPWTGMVLPMAADSGKIEKEFASNMFSAYFFELFCDLILLRRANFRRKDLSSIWTKKTAEEIDLRLNNLSTRGD
;
A
#
# COMPACT_ATOMS: atom_id res chain seq x y z
N MET A 1 24.86 -24.75 -7.10
CA MET A 1 23.53 -24.71 -7.75
C MET A 1 22.72 -23.58 -7.14
N LYS A 2 22.52 -22.46 -7.84
CA LYS A 2 21.58 -21.42 -7.42
C LYS A 2 20.17 -21.93 -7.71
N LYS A 3 19.36 -22.16 -6.67
CA LYS A 3 17.93 -22.41 -6.83
C LYS A 3 17.31 -21.13 -7.38
N ASN A 4 16.78 -21.18 -8.60
CA ASN A 4 15.95 -20.11 -9.16
C ASN A 4 14.68 -20.05 -8.32
N VAL A 5 14.62 -19.13 -7.36
CA VAL A 5 13.40 -18.82 -6.61
C VAL A 5 12.54 -18.00 -7.57
N LEU A 6 11.68 -18.70 -8.31
CA LEU A 6 10.82 -18.11 -9.32
C LEU A 6 9.58 -17.58 -8.60
N PHE A 7 9.60 -16.30 -8.22
CA PHE A 7 8.43 -15.60 -7.70
C PHE A 7 7.48 -15.32 -8.87
N ARG A 8 6.54 -16.24 -9.12
CA ARG A 8 5.39 -15.93 -10.00
C ARG A 8 4.41 -15.09 -9.20
N SER A 9 4.67 -13.79 -9.10
CA SER A 9 3.55 -12.86 -9.01
C SER A 9 2.77 -13.02 -10.31
N GLY A 10 1.48 -13.33 -10.25
CA GLY A 10 0.65 -13.36 -11.44
C GLY A 10 0.83 -12.07 -12.24
N SER A 11 0.49 -12.08 -13.52
CA SER A 11 0.30 -10.86 -14.32
C SER A 11 -0.87 -10.07 -13.73
N ASN A 12 -0.72 -9.55 -12.52
CA ASN A 12 -1.70 -8.75 -11.83
C ASN A 12 -1.63 -7.39 -12.50
N SER A 13 -2.45 -7.21 -13.52
CA SER A 13 -2.71 -5.90 -14.11
C SER A 13 -3.32 -5.03 -13.02
N PHE A 14 -2.51 -4.13 -12.48
CA PHE A 14 -2.96 -3.01 -11.67
C PHE A 14 -3.99 -2.22 -12.46
N ASN A 15 -5.27 -2.34 -12.12
CA ASN A 15 -6.30 -1.48 -12.68
C ASN A 15 -6.69 -0.36 -11.71
N PHE A 16 -5.71 0.18 -10.99
CA PHE A 16 -5.88 1.35 -10.14
C PHE A 16 -4.69 2.31 -10.31
N PRO A 17 -4.95 3.62 -10.36
CA PRO A 17 -3.88 4.61 -10.44
C PRO A 17 -3.10 4.65 -9.13
N VAL A 18 -1.77 4.56 -9.22
CA VAL A 18 -0.87 4.68 -8.07
C VAL A 18 -0.16 6.03 -8.12
N VAL A 19 -0.20 6.76 -7.01
CA VAL A 19 0.51 8.03 -6.84
C VAL A 19 1.59 7.86 -5.77
N VAL A 20 2.83 8.19 -6.12
CA VAL A 20 3.95 8.18 -5.17
C VAL A 20 4.26 9.60 -4.74
N ILE A 21 4.06 9.90 -3.46
CA ILE A 21 4.39 11.21 -2.87
C ILE A 21 5.83 11.16 -2.37
N THR A 22 6.71 11.92 -3.02
CA THR A 22 8.14 12.03 -2.66
C THR A 22 8.52 13.46 -2.28
N GLY A 23 9.62 13.62 -1.57
CA GLY A 23 10.14 14.92 -1.13
C GLY A 23 10.92 14.84 0.19
N ALA A 24 11.63 15.91 0.54
CA ALA A 24 12.46 15.98 1.73
C ALA A 24 11.67 15.75 3.04
N CYS A 25 12.33 15.31 4.11
CA CYS A 25 11.71 15.20 5.43
C CYS A 25 11.10 16.55 5.85
N ARG A 26 9.97 16.51 6.56
CA ARG A 26 9.26 17.71 7.08
C ARG A 26 8.69 18.68 6.02
N SER A 27 8.57 18.27 4.77
CA SER A 27 7.94 19.05 3.67
C SER A 27 6.41 18.93 3.59
N GLY A 28 5.75 18.38 4.61
CA GLY A 28 4.28 18.27 4.62
C GLY A 28 3.70 17.08 3.85
N LYS A 29 4.52 16.11 3.41
CA LYS A 29 4.05 14.89 2.71
C LYS A 29 2.96 14.14 3.47
N THR A 30 3.14 13.96 4.78
CA THR A 30 2.16 13.28 5.64
C THR A 30 0.84 14.05 5.71
N LEU A 31 0.88 15.39 5.74
CA LEU A 31 -0.33 16.21 5.71
C LEU A 31 -1.07 16.05 4.39
N LEU A 32 -0.34 16.13 3.27
CA LEU A 32 -0.92 15.94 1.93
C LEU A 32 -1.51 14.54 1.78
N GLY A 33 -0.80 13.50 2.20
CA GLY A 33 -1.26 12.12 2.14
C GLY A 33 -2.51 11.88 2.99
N ASN A 34 -2.54 12.41 4.21
CA ASN A 34 -3.73 12.33 5.06
C ASN A 34 -4.92 13.10 4.48
N LEU A 35 -4.70 14.26 3.84
CA LEU A 35 -5.76 15.00 3.18
C LEU A 35 -6.35 14.20 2.02
N LEU A 36 -5.50 13.65 1.14
CA LEU A 36 -5.93 12.80 0.02
C LEU A 36 -6.68 11.55 0.51
N ALA A 37 -6.26 10.99 1.66
CA ALA A 37 -6.93 9.84 2.25
C ALA A 37 -8.40 10.10 2.65
N THR A 38 -8.79 11.36 2.85
CA THR A 38 -10.18 11.74 3.14
C THR A 38 -11.08 11.72 1.90
N CYS A 39 -10.51 11.68 0.70
CA CYS A 39 -11.29 11.53 -0.52
C CYS A 39 -11.91 10.12 -0.60
N PRO A 40 -13.13 10.01 -1.17
CA PRO A 40 -13.74 8.72 -1.43
C PRO A 40 -12.85 7.90 -2.37
N GLU A 41 -12.82 6.58 -2.17
CA GLU A 41 -12.07 5.61 -3.01
C GLU A 41 -10.54 5.81 -3.06
N VAL A 42 -9.98 6.69 -2.23
CA VAL A 42 -8.52 6.89 -2.13
C VAL A 42 -7.95 6.15 -0.94
N GLU A 43 -6.95 5.30 -1.18
CA GLU A 43 -6.19 4.64 -0.13
C GLU A 43 -4.84 5.33 0.10
N TYR A 44 -4.43 5.44 1.37
CA TYR A 44 -3.16 6.06 1.74
C TYR A 44 -2.38 5.17 2.70
N ALA A 45 -1.17 4.79 2.29
CA ALA A 45 -0.17 4.17 3.16
C ALA A 45 0.92 5.20 3.50
N ASP A 46 1.13 5.40 4.79
CA ASP A 46 2.20 6.27 5.29
C ASP A 46 3.50 5.47 5.40
N GLU A 47 4.55 5.97 4.74
CA GLU A 47 5.93 5.45 4.80
C GLU A 47 6.06 3.90 4.70
N PRO A 48 5.56 3.26 3.62
CA PRO A 48 5.71 1.82 3.43
C PRO A 48 7.19 1.41 3.32
N TRP A 49 7.70 0.72 4.35
CA TRP A 49 9.11 0.31 4.44
C TRP A 49 9.64 -0.39 3.19
N THR A 50 8.93 -1.42 2.71
CA THR A 50 9.33 -2.19 1.52
C THR A 50 9.37 -1.31 0.26
N GLY A 51 8.43 -0.38 0.13
CA GLY A 51 8.38 0.59 -0.97
C GLY A 51 9.56 1.57 -0.96
N MET A 52 10.16 1.84 0.22
CA MET A 52 11.36 2.67 0.32
C MET A 52 12.65 1.88 0.09
N VAL A 53 12.75 0.67 0.66
CA VAL A 53 14.00 -0.11 0.66
C VAL A 53 14.27 -0.80 -0.69
N LEU A 54 13.24 -1.29 -1.38
CA LEU A 54 13.42 -2.00 -2.66
C LEU A 54 14.12 -1.14 -3.73
N PRO A 55 13.70 0.12 -3.99
CA PRO A 55 14.40 1.00 -4.92
C PRO A 55 15.87 1.24 -4.52
N MET A 56 16.15 1.46 -3.22
CA MET A 56 17.51 1.68 -2.72
C MET A 56 18.39 0.43 -2.89
N ALA A 57 17.83 -0.76 -2.67
CA ALA A 57 18.54 -2.03 -2.84
C ALA A 57 18.85 -2.31 -4.32
N ALA A 58 17.93 -1.96 -5.23
CA ALA A 58 18.14 -2.06 -6.67
C ALA A 58 19.20 -1.06 -7.17
N ASP A 59 19.17 0.18 -6.67
CA ASP A 59 20.13 1.22 -7.04
C ASP A 59 21.56 0.90 -6.54
N SER A 60 21.67 0.38 -5.32
CA SER A 60 22.95 -0.08 -4.76
C SER A 60 23.50 -1.37 -5.39
N GLY A 61 22.83 -1.95 -6.39
CA GLY A 61 23.26 -3.15 -7.10
C GLY A 61 23.18 -4.44 -6.28
N LYS A 62 22.54 -4.40 -5.10
CA LYS A 62 22.32 -5.60 -4.26
C LYS A 62 21.26 -6.53 -4.84
N ILE A 63 20.37 -5.98 -5.68
CA ILE A 63 19.26 -6.69 -6.31
C ILE A 63 19.21 -6.28 -7.78
N GLU A 64 18.92 -7.24 -8.67
CA GLU A 64 18.67 -6.97 -10.08
C GLU A 64 17.43 -6.08 -10.27
N LYS A 65 17.53 -5.07 -11.14
CA LYS A 65 16.46 -4.07 -11.34
C LYS A 65 15.14 -4.69 -11.82
N GLU A 66 15.19 -5.67 -12.72
CA GLU A 66 13.99 -6.36 -13.21
C GLU A 66 13.30 -7.13 -12.09
N PHE A 67 14.06 -7.90 -11.31
CA PHE A 67 13.55 -8.59 -10.14
C PHE A 67 12.96 -7.63 -9.11
N ALA A 68 13.66 -6.52 -8.82
CA ALA A 68 13.16 -5.49 -7.92
C ALA A 68 11.86 -4.85 -8.43
N SER A 69 11.73 -4.59 -9.73
CA SER A 69 10.51 -4.04 -10.35
C SER A 69 9.32 -5.01 -10.21
N ASN A 70 9.55 -6.31 -10.43
CA ASN A 70 8.54 -7.34 -10.22
C ASN A 70 8.12 -7.45 -8.75
N MET A 71 9.07 -7.42 -7.82
CA MET A 71 8.78 -7.39 -6.38
C MET A 71 8.02 -6.14 -5.95
N PHE A 72 8.39 -4.98 -6.50
CA PHE A 72 7.75 -3.71 -6.22
C PHE A 72 6.29 -3.74 -6.67
N SER A 73 6.04 -4.27 -7.86
CA SER A 73 4.70 -4.51 -8.38
C SER A 73 3.92 -5.49 -7.50
N ALA A 74 4.48 -6.64 -7.13
CA ALA A 74 3.79 -7.55 -6.21
C ALA A 74 3.45 -6.88 -4.86
N TYR A 75 4.38 -6.06 -4.34
CA TYR A 75 4.23 -5.38 -3.07
C TYR A 75 3.10 -4.34 -3.07
N PHE A 76 2.98 -3.49 -4.08
CA PHE A 76 1.90 -2.49 -4.13
C PHE A 76 0.51 -3.14 -4.23
N PHE A 77 0.42 -4.28 -4.92
CA PHE A 77 -0.83 -5.02 -5.02
C PHE A 77 -1.25 -5.54 -3.66
N GLU A 78 -0.35 -6.21 -2.94
CA GLU A 78 -0.61 -6.70 -1.57
C GLU A 78 -0.91 -5.56 -0.60
N LEU A 79 -0.13 -4.46 -0.68
CA LEU A 79 -0.37 -3.28 0.16
C LEU A 79 -1.77 -2.71 -0.08
N PHE A 80 -2.20 -2.61 -1.33
CA PHE A 80 -3.54 -2.14 -1.66
C PHE A 80 -4.63 -3.06 -1.13
N CYS A 81 -4.48 -4.38 -1.29
CA CYS A 81 -5.38 -5.36 -0.71
C CYS A 81 -5.46 -5.23 0.82
N ASP A 82 -4.32 -5.05 1.50
CA ASP A 82 -4.25 -4.86 2.95
C ASP A 82 -5.00 -3.59 3.40
N LEU A 83 -4.91 -2.50 2.64
CA LEU A 83 -5.59 -1.23 2.94
C LEU A 83 -7.10 -1.35 2.74
N ILE A 84 -7.54 -1.88 1.60
CA ILE A 84 -8.97 -2.03 1.28
C ILE A 84 -9.65 -2.96 2.29
N LEU A 85 -9.02 -4.08 2.60
CA LEU A 85 -9.56 -5.08 3.54
C LEU A 85 -9.30 -4.70 5.01
N LEU A 86 -8.75 -3.51 5.27
CA LEU A 86 -8.47 -2.98 6.60
C LEU A 86 -7.61 -3.92 7.48
N ARG A 87 -6.81 -4.81 6.87
CA ARG A 87 -6.01 -5.83 7.58
C ARG A 87 -4.96 -5.22 8.51
N ARG A 88 -4.51 -4.01 8.19
CA ARG A 88 -3.51 -3.25 8.96
C ARG A 88 -4.04 -1.91 9.46
N ALA A 89 -5.36 -1.71 9.44
CA ALA A 89 -5.98 -0.46 9.86
C ALA A 89 -5.97 -0.29 11.38
N ASN A 90 -5.73 0.93 11.85
CA ASN A 90 -5.81 1.27 13.26
C ASN A 90 -7.21 1.82 13.61
N PHE A 91 -7.94 1.08 14.44
CA PHE A 91 -9.30 1.47 14.86
C PHE A 91 -9.34 2.28 16.17
N ARG A 92 -8.19 2.63 16.76
CA ARG A 92 -8.13 3.42 17.99
C ARG A 92 -8.44 4.90 17.69
N ARG A 93 -9.67 5.34 17.97
CA ARG A 93 -10.20 6.68 17.66
C ARG A 93 -9.35 7.90 18.06
N LYS A 94 -8.54 7.79 19.11
CA LYS A 94 -7.69 8.89 19.60
C LYS A 94 -6.34 8.98 18.91
N ASP A 95 -6.00 8.00 18.08
CA ASP A 95 -4.72 7.95 17.36
C ASP A 95 -4.81 8.74 16.06
N LEU A 96 -3.75 9.49 15.73
CA LEU A 96 -3.66 10.21 14.45
C LEU A 96 -3.64 9.27 13.25
N SER A 97 -3.07 8.08 13.44
CA SER A 97 -3.03 7.03 12.42
C SER A 97 -4.36 6.28 12.26
N SER A 98 -5.39 6.66 13.02
CA SER A 98 -6.65 5.94 13.02
C SER A 98 -7.40 6.08 11.70
N ILE A 99 -8.00 4.98 11.23
CA ILE A 99 -8.83 4.99 10.02
C ILE A 99 -10.04 5.93 10.14
N TRP A 100 -10.52 6.18 11.36
CA TRP A 100 -11.64 7.08 11.64
C TRP A 100 -11.36 8.55 11.28
N THR A 101 -10.09 8.94 11.11
CA THR A 101 -9.74 10.30 10.66
C THR A 101 -9.76 10.44 9.14
N LYS A 102 -9.86 9.31 8.42
CA LYS A 102 -9.73 9.23 6.96
C LYS A 102 -11.00 8.73 6.27
N LYS A 103 -11.73 7.81 6.90
CA LYS A 103 -12.89 7.12 6.32
C LYS A 103 -14.12 7.26 7.19
N THR A 104 -15.28 7.29 6.55
CA THR A 104 -16.57 7.36 7.27
C THR A 104 -16.91 6.00 7.88
N ALA A 105 -17.86 6.00 8.82
CA ALA A 105 -18.31 4.76 9.44
C ALA A 105 -18.97 3.82 8.41
N GLU A 106 -19.69 4.39 7.44
CA GLU A 106 -20.35 3.66 6.36
C GLU A 106 -19.32 3.01 5.42
N GLU A 107 -18.24 3.73 5.07
CA GLU A 107 -17.16 3.16 4.25
C GLU A 107 -16.44 2.02 4.97
N ILE A 108 -16.21 2.17 6.27
CA ILE A 108 -15.57 1.13 7.10
C ILE A 108 -16.48 -0.09 7.19
N ASP A 109 -17.76 0.10 7.46
CA ASP A 109 -18.75 -0.98 7.57
C ASP A 109 -18.90 -1.74 6.25
N LEU A 110 -18.98 -1.01 5.13
CA LEU A 110 -19.00 -1.59 3.79
C LEU A 110 -17.80 -2.52 3.56
N ARG A 111 -16.60 -2.10 3.96
CA ARG A 111 -15.38 -2.90 3.78
C ARG A 111 -15.34 -4.14 4.67
N LEU A 112 -15.84 -4.03 5.90
CA LEU A 112 -15.84 -5.13 6.85
C LEU A 112 -16.88 -6.21 6.51
N ASN A 113 -18.05 -5.79 6.00
CA ASN A 113 -19.19 -6.69 5.82
C ASN A 113 -19.45 -7.10 4.36
N ASN A 114 -19.17 -6.21 3.39
CA ASN A 114 -19.64 -6.39 2.01
C ASN A 114 -18.51 -6.70 1.01
N LEU A 115 -17.23 -6.60 1.41
CA LEU A 115 -16.12 -7.08 0.59
C LEU A 115 -15.89 -8.57 0.81
N SER A 116 -16.80 -9.37 0.27
CA SER A 116 -16.66 -10.83 0.22
C SER A 116 -15.57 -11.19 -0.79
N THR A 117 -14.41 -11.65 -0.30
CA THR A 117 -13.32 -12.18 -1.16
C THR A 117 -13.43 -13.69 -1.40
N ARG A 118 -14.36 -14.37 -0.70
CA ARG A 118 -14.71 -15.78 -0.89
C ARG A 118 -16.22 -15.93 -0.95
N GLY A 119 -16.71 -16.67 -1.95
CA GLY A 119 -18.12 -17.02 -2.12
C GLY A 119 -18.44 -18.35 -1.44
N ASP A 120 -17.99 -18.53 -0.20
CA ASP A 120 -18.24 -19.72 0.62
C ASP A 120 -19.35 -19.44 1.63
#